data_AF-A0A6V6ZR18-F1
#
_entry.id   AF-A0A6V6ZR18-F1
#
_cell.length_a   1.000
_cell.length_b   1.000
_cell.length_c   1.000
_cell.angle_alpha   90.00
_cell.angle_beta   90.00
_cell.angle_gamma   90.00
#
_symmetry.space_group_name_H-M   'P 1'
#
loop_
_entity.id
_entity.type
_entity.pdbx_description
1 polymer ?
#
loop_
_entity_poly.entity_id
_entity_poly.type
_entity_poly.pdbx_seq_one_letter_code
_entity_poly.pdbx_strand_id
1 'polypeptide(L)' 'MRVDVTVGVPEPDKVDKDAVAAALPFGDVRVTVVKGGLDDKGMGGAEDITLAAVAVKAWLDTAGHGFVLSDS' A
#
# COMPACT_ATOMS: atom_id res chain seq x y z
N MET A 1 4.40 15.75 -3.23
CA MET A 1 4.70 14.30 -3.31
C MET A 1 3.40 13.54 -3.35
N ARG A 2 3.21 12.71 -4.37
CA ARG A 2 2.07 11.79 -4.49
C ARG A 2 2.51 10.41 -4.05
N VAL A 3 1.66 9.70 -3.32
CA VAL A 3 1.93 8.33 -2.86
C VAL A 3 0.76 7.45 -3.27
N ASP A 4 1.03 6.43 -4.08
CA ASP A 4 0.05 5.39 -4.37
C ASP A 4 0.42 4.15 -3.54
N VAL A 5 -0.53 3.68 -2.73
CA VAL A 5 -0.42 2.48 -1.89
C VAL A 5 -1.31 1.40 -2.49
N THR A 6 -0.73 0.24 -2.79
CA THR A 6 -1.49 -0.93 -3.23
C THR A 6 -1.41 -2.02 -2.18
N VAL A 7 -2.56 -2.42 -1.64
CA VAL A 7 -2.70 -3.50 -0.65
C VAL A 7 -3.31 -4.73 -1.32
N GLY A 8 -2.57 -5.84 -1.35
CA GLY A 8 -3.07 -7.15 -1.74
C GLY A 8 -3.47 -7.96 -0.50
N VAL A 9 -4.75 -8.29 -0.36
CA VAL A 9 -5.29 -9.02 0.81
C VAL A 9 -6.46 -9.94 0.41
N PRO A 10 -6.76 -11.03 1.14
CA PRO A 10 -7.83 -11.96 0.77
C PRO A 10 -9.23 -11.35 0.71
N GLU A 11 -9.53 -10.41 1.62
CA GLU A 11 -10.83 -9.73 1.74
C GLU A 11 -10.68 -8.19 1.59
N PRO A 12 -10.56 -7.67 0.35
CA PRO A 12 -10.29 -6.26 0.10
C PRO A 12 -11.31 -5.29 0.68
N ASP A 13 -12.59 -5.67 0.65
CA ASP A 13 -13.70 -4.82 1.07
C ASP A 13 -13.75 -4.61 2.59
N LYS A 14 -12.99 -5.40 3.36
CA LYS A 14 -12.85 -5.26 4.81
C LYS A 14 -11.74 -4.30 5.23
N VAL A 15 -10.94 -3.80 4.30
CA VAL A 15 -9.83 -2.88 4.61
C VAL A 15 -10.34 -1.46 4.76
N ASP A 16 -10.04 -0.84 5.90
CA ASP A 16 -10.21 0.59 6.11
C ASP A 16 -9.12 1.38 5.35
N LYS A 17 -9.49 1.93 4.20
CA LYS A 17 -8.57 2.69 3.34
C LYS A 17 -8.13 4.00 3.98
N ASP A 18 -8.97 4.62 4.80
CA ASP A 18 -8.68 5.91 5.42
C ASP A 18 -7.68 5.72 6.56
N ALA A 19 -7.82 4.64 7.35
CA ALA A 19 -6.83 4.26 8.35
C ALA A 19 -5.46 3.92 7.71
N VAL A 20 -5.45 3.20 6.58
CA VAL A 20 -4.21 2.93 5.82
C VAL A 20 -3.58 4.23 5.33
N ALA A 21 -4.38 5.16 4.78
CA ALA A 21 -3.87 6.45 4.31
C ALA A 21 -3.30 7.29 5.46
N ALA A 22 -3.98 7.34 6.61
CA ALA A 22 -3.57 8.08 7.79
C ALA A 22 -2.31 7.52 8.47
N ALA A 23 -1.95 6.26 8.23
CA ALA A 23 -0.73 5.66 8.74
C ALA A 23 0.55 6.19 8.06
N LEU A 24 0.44 6.79 6.87
CA LEU A 24 1.58 7.40 6.19
C LEU A 24 1.78 8.84 6.71
N PRO A 25 3.02 9.24 7.03
CA PRO A 25 3.28 10.52 7.70
C PRO A 25 3.10 11.75 6.80
N PHE A 26 3.07 11.59 5.47
CA PHE A 26 3.01 12.69 4.51
C PHE A 26 2.70 12.23 3.09
N GLY A 27 2.26 13.18 2.25
CA GLY A 27 1.96 13.01 0.84
C GLY A 27 0.46 13.03 0.53
N ASP A 28 0.11 13.22 -0.74
CA ASP A 28 -1.25 12.94 -1.24
C ASP A 28 -1.37 11.43 -1.45
N VAL A 29 -1.98 10.73 -0.49
CA VAL A 29 -2.02 9.26 -0.41
C VAL A 29 -3.27 8.72 -1.10
N ARG A 30 -3.10 7.80 -2.05
CA ARG A 30 -4.17 7.06 -2.71
C ARG A 30 -4.05 5.58 -2.43
N VAL A 31 -5.04 5.01 -1.74
CA VAL A 31 -5.05 3.60 -1.38
C VAL A 31 -5.92 2.80 -2.36
N THR A 32 -5.31 1.82 -3.00
CA THR A 32 -5.98 0.79 -3.79
C THR A 32 -5.87 -0.54 -3.06
N VAL A 33 -6.99 -1.21 -2.87
CA VAL A 33 -7.02 -2.54 -2.22
C VAL A 33 -7.54 -3.54 -3.24
N VAL A 34 -6.80 -4.62 -3.43
CA VAL A 34 -7.09 -5.67 -4.40
C VAL A 34 -7.01 -7.03 -3.73
N LYS A 35 -7.68 -8.02 -4.33
CA LYS A 35 -7.56 -9.40 -3.87
C LYS A 35 -6.12 -9.88 -4.05
N GLY A 36 -5.53 -10.43 -3.00
CA GLY A 36 -4.14 -10.91 -2.98
C GLY A 36 -3.73 -11.41 -1.61
N GLY A 37 -2.43 -11.36 -1.30
CA GLY A 37 -1.92 -11.80 0.00
C GLY A 37 -2.05 -13.31 0.20
N LEU A 38 -2.23 -13.72 1.46
CA LEU A 38 -2.46 -15.11 1.86
C LEU A 38 -3.51 -15.16 2.98
N ASP A 39 -4.39 -16.15 2.91
CA ASP A 39 -5.27 -16.53 4.02
C ASP A 39 -4.87 -17.96 4.42
N ASP A 40 -4.32 -18.12 5.61
CA ASP A 40 -4.09 -19.43 6.20
C ASP A 40 -5.21 -19.71 7.22
N LYS A 41 -6.14 -20.58 6.80
CA LYS A 41 -7.18 -21.09 7.69
C LYS A 41 -6.66 -22.34 8.37
N GLY A 42 -5.89 -22.14 9.43
CA GLY A 42 -5.38 -23.19 10.29
C GLY A 42 -4.87 -24.41 9.52
N MET A 43 -3.74 -24.28 8.81
CA MET A 43 -2.94 -25.41 8.33
C MET A 43 -2.31 -26.23 9.50
N GLY A 44 -3.08 -26.53 10.55
CA GLY A 44 -2.66 -27.31 11.74
C GLY A 44 -2.43 -26.49 13.03
N GLY A 45 -2.69 -25.19 13.04
CA GLY A 45 -2.66 -24.32 14.23
C GLY A 45 -4.07 -23.88 14.68
N ALA A 46 -4.17 -23.33 15.90
CA ALA A 46 -5.46 -23.01 16.55
C ALA A 46 -6.17 -21.74 16.03
N GLU A 47 -5.52 -20.92 15.19
CA GLU A 47 -6.03 -19.61 14.76
C GLU A 47 -5.83 -19.39 13.26
N ASP A 48 -6.73 -18.61 12.66
CA ASP A 48 -6.62 -18.16 11.27
C ASP A 48 -5.63 -16.99 11.17
N ILE A 49 -4.79 -16.98 10.12
CA ILE A 49 -3.82 -15.92 9.87
C ILE A 49 -4.05 -15.33 8.48
N THR A 50 -4.32 -14.03 8.43
CA THR A 50 -4.39 -13.27 7.18
C THR A 50 -3.12 -12.44 6.99
N LEU A 51 -2.44 -12.63 5.85
CA LEU A 51 -1.27 -11.84 5.46
C LEU A 51 -1.63 -10.91 4.30
N ALA A 52 -1.42 -9.61 4.50
CA ALA A 52 -1.49 -8.61 3.45
C ALA A 52 -0.10 -8.29 2.89
N ALA A 53 0.02 -8.15 1.57
CA ALA A 53 1.22 -7.65 0.91
C ALA A 53 0.98 -6.21 0.45
N VAL A 54 1.90 -5.30 0.76
CA VAL A 54 1.71 -3.86 0.49
C VAL A 54 2.87 -3.30 -0.31
N ALA A 55 2.55 -2.59 -1.39
CA ALA A 55 3.50 -1.82 -2.18
C ALA A 55 3.22 -0.32 -2.01
N VAL A 56 4.26 0.45 -1.69
CA VAL A 56 4.19 1.91 -1.55
C VAL A 56 5.06 2.55 -2.63
N LYS A 57 4.47 3.41 -3.44
CA LYS A 57 5.14 4.07 -4.55
C LYS A 57 4.98 5.57 -4.39
N ALA A 58 6.11 6.28 -4.29
CA ALA A 58 6.15 7.71 -4.09
C ALA A 58 6.75 8.40 -5.31
N TRP A 59 6.15 9.51 -5.71
CA TRP A 59 6.66 10.36 -6.78
C TRP A 59 6.63 11.82 -6.38
N LEU A 60 7.62 12.54 -6.88
CA LEU A 60 7.68 13.97 -6.85
C LEU A 60 7.54 14.48 -8.27
N ASP A 61 6.58 15.37 -8.50
CA ASP A 61 6.57 16.15 -9.73
C ASP A 61 7.72 17.16 -9.66
N THR A 62 8.65 17.06 -10.60
CA THR A 62 9.82 17.94 -10.69
C THR A 62 9.65 19.03 -11.74
N ALA A 63 8.48 19.13 -12.39
CA ALA A 63 8.22 20.19 -13.35
C ALA A 63 8.40 21.58 -12.69
N GLY A 64 9.35 22.37 -13.22
CA GLY A 64 9.69 23.69 -12.67
C GLY A 64 10.52 23.66 -11.38
N HIS A 65 10.92 22.48 -10.89
CA HIS A 65 11.82 22.33 -9.76
C HIS A 65 13.29 22.26 -10.25
N GLY A 66 14.23 22.84 -9.52
CA GLY A 66 15.67 22.81 -9.86
C GLY A 66 16.35 21.44 -9.70
N PHE A 67 15.59 20.37 -9.44
CA PHE A 67 16.15 19.01 -9.34
C PHE A 67 16.12 18.36 -10.72
N VAL A 68 17.31 18.13 -11.27
CA VAL A 68 17.51 17.40 -12.52
C VAL A 68 17.96 15.99 -12.16
N LEU A 69 17.30 14.97 -12.72
CA LEU A 69 17.77 13.59 -12.59
C LEU A 69 19.14 13.49 -13.25
N SER A 70 20.14 12.97 -12.54
CA SER A 70 21.43 12.66 -13.15
C SER A 70 21.23 11.63 -14.24
N ASP A 71 21.84 11.85 -15.41
CA ASP A 71 21.84 10.88 -16.50
C ASP A 71 22.27 9.50 -15.95
N SER A 72 21.40 8.51 -16.09
CA SER A 72 21.59 7.13 -15.61
C SER A 72 22.38 6.27 -16.59
#